data_AF-A0A1S4D7K7-F1
#
_entry.id   AF-A0A1S4D7K7-F1
#
_cell.length_a   1.000
_cell.length_b   1.000
_cell.length_c   1.000
_cell.angle_alpha   90.00
_cell.angle_beta   90.00
_cell.angle_gamma   90.00
#
_symmetry.space_group_name_H-M   'P 1'
#
loop_
_entity.id
_entity.type
_entity.pdbx_description
1 polymer ?
#
loop_
_entity_poly.entity_id
_entity_poly.type
_entity_poly.pdbx_seq_one_letter_code
_entity_poly.pdbx_strand_id
1 'polypeptide(L)'
;ITLCPNVPIYWTNRALCHRKRNDWQRVEEDCRKAIQLDHNSVKAHYYLGLALLQKEQYAEGVRELEKALDLGRGANPGSYMVEEIWEELAKAKYLEWEHESTRRSWELQNLKESCELALKEKHMLDSSQMEGLVDENSMSLLKQLEAVDEVFMKAAEDDTPTEVPDHLCCKITLDIFRDPVITPSGVTYERAVILDHLQKVGNFDPITREPLYTSQLVPNLAIKEAVHAFLDRHGWAYMID
;
A
#
# COMPACT_ATOMS: atom_id res chain seq x y z
N ILE A 1 -24.06 -15.55 -24.44
CA ILE A 1 -22.67 -15.82 -24.89
C ILE A 1 -22.65 -16.76 -26.10
N THR A 2 -23.33 -17.91 -26.07
CA THR A 2 -23.37 -18.85 -27.22
C THR A 2 -23.84 -18.23 -28.54
N LEU A 3 -24.81 -17.31 -28.49
CA LEU A 3 -25.33 -16.61 -29.67
C LEU A 3 -24.42 -15.46 -30.15
N CYS A 4 -23.68 -14.83 -29.25
CA CYS A 4 -22.81 -13.68 -29.51
C CYS A 4 -21.57 -13.75 -28.58
N PRO A 5 -20.52 -14.49 -28.94
CA PRO A 5 -19.38 -14.73 -28.05
C PRO A 5 -18.38 -13.57 -28.00
N ASN A 6 -18.43 -12.65 -28.96
CA ASN A 6 -17.44 -11.56 -29.10
C ASN A 6 -17.80 -10.29 -28.33
N VAL A 7 -18.82 -10.33 -27.46
CA VAL A 7 -19.23 -9.17 -26.64
C VAL A 7 -18.61 -9.30 -25.24
N PRO A 8 -17.60 -8.50 -24.88
CA PRO A 8 -16.86 -8.63 -23.60
C PRO A 8 -17.78 -8.51 -22.38
N ILE A 9 -18.77 -7.63 -22.45
CA ILE A 9 -19.72 -7.32 -21.37
C ILE A 9 -20.46 -8.58 -20.89
N TYR A 10 -20.77 -9.52 -21.79
CA TYR A 10 -21.46 -10.74 -21.40
C TYR A 10 -20.59 -11.65 -20.53
N TRP A 11 -19.29 -11.68 -20.79
CA TRP A 11 -18.33 -12.43 -20.00
C TRP A 11 -18.14 -11.80 -18.62
N THR A 12 -17.99 -10.47 -18.54
CA THR A 12 -17.89 -9.79 -17.23
C THR A 12 -19.16 -9.92 -16.39
N ASN A 13 -20.35 -9.88 -17.02
CA ASN A 13 -21.61 -10.08 -16.31
C ASN A 13 -21.75 -11.52 -15.78
N ARG A 14 -21.31 -12.52 -16.56
CA ARG A 14 -21.31 -13.92 -16.11
C ARG A 14 -20.27 -14.16 -15.01
N ALA A 15 -19.09 -13.56 -15.13
CA ALA A 15 -18.07 -13.57 -14.09
C ALA A 15 -18.60 -13.01 -12.77
N LEU A 16 -19.36 -11.92 -12.80
CA LEU A 16 -20.02 -11.37 -11.61
C LEU A 16 -21.01 -12.38 -10.98
N CYS A 17 -21.78 -13.12 -11.77
CA CYS A 17 -22.65 -14.18 -11.27
C CYS A 17 -21.85 -15.33 -10.63
N HIS A 18 -20.72 -15.73 -11.22
CA HIS A 18 -19.83 -16.75 -10.65
C HIS A 18 -19.19 -16.27 -9.33
N ARG A 19 -18.78 -15.00 -9.27
CA ARG A 19 -18.26 -14.37 -8.04
C ARG A 19 -19.26 -14.44 -6.90
N LYS A 20 -20.53 -14.09 -7.16
CA LYS A 20 -21.61 -14.19 -6.15
C LYS A 20 -21.87 -15.62 -5.67
N ARG A 21 -21.40 -16.63 -6.41
CA ARG A 21 -21.45 -18.06 -6.06
C ARG A 21 -20.13 -18.59 -5.50
N ASN A 22 -19.12 -17.73 -5.30
CA ASN A 22 -17.76 -18.09 -4.90
C ASN A 22 -17.06 -19.08 -5.86
N ASP A 23 -17.45 -19.10 -7.13
CA ASP A 23 -16.87 -19.97 -8.16
C ASP A 23 -15.69 -19.26 -8.86
N TRP A 24 -14.59 -19.07 -8.12
CA TRP A 24 -13.44 -18.25 -8.53
C TRP A 24 -12.72 -18.75 -9.77
N GLN A 25 -12.72 -20.07 -10.00
CA GLN A 25 -12.12 -20.65 -11.20
C GLN A 25 -12.84 -20.18 -12.47
N ARG A 26 -14.18 -20.19 -12.47
CA ARG A 26 -14.95 -19.69 -13.61
C ARG A 26 -14.90 -18.17 -13.74
N VAL A 27 -14.74 -17.43 -12.64
CA VAL A 27 -14.48 -15.98 -12.68
C VAL A 27 -13.22 -15.71 -13.48
N GLU A 28 -12.12 -16.38 -13.18
CA GLU A 28 -10.84 -16.22 -13.88
C GLU A 28 -10.97 -16.51 -15.38
N GLU A 29 -11.59 -17.64 -15.75
CA GLU A 29 -11.81 -18.03 -17.14
C GLU A 29 -12.60 -16.97 -17.93
N ASP A 30 -13.72 -16.50 -17.35
CA ASP A 30 -14.56 -15.50 -17.98
C ASP A 30 -13.86 -14.13 -18.09
N CYS A 31 -13.11 -13.74 -17.07
CA CYS A 31 -12.40 -12.46 -17.07
C CYS A 31 -11.24 -12.46 -18.07
N ARG A 32 -10.47 -13.55 -18.15
CA ARG A 32 -9.44 -13.69 -19.19
C ARG A 32 -10.04 -13.62 -20.59
N LYS A 33 -11.21 -14.23 -20.81
CA LYS A 33 -11.90 -14.12 -22.10
C LYS A 33 -12.40 -12.72 -22.39
N ALA A 34 -12.92 -12.01 -21.38
CA ALA A 34 -13.30 -10.61 -21.50
C ALA A 34 -12.11 -9.73 -21.87
N ILE A 35 -10.95 -9.90 -21.21
CA ILE A 35 -9.72 -9.14 -21.47
C ILE A 35 -9.18 -9.39 -22.88
N GLN A 36 -9.26 -10.63 -23.38
CA GLN A 36 -8.89 -10.94 -24.78
C GLN A 36 -9.72 -10.16 -25.80
N LEU A 37 -10.99 -9.89 -25.48
CA LEU A 37 -11.91 -9.16 -26.37
C LEU A 37 -11.81 -7.64 -26.17
N ASP A 38 -11.60 -7.19 -24.93
CA ASP A 38 -11.42 -5.80 -24.55
C ASP A 38 -10.35 -5.67 -23.45
N HIS A 39 -9.17 -5.20 -23.87
CA HIS A 39 -7.99 -5.08 -23.01
C HIS A 39 -8.09 -3.92 -22.01
N ASN A 40 -9.07 -3.02 -22.16
CA ASN A 40 -9.28 -1.84 -21.32
C ASN A 40 -10.49 -2.00 -20.40
N SER A 41 -10.99 -3.23 -20.22
CA SER A 41 -12.15 -3.50 -19.38
C SER A 41 -11.78 -3.44 -17.89
N VAL A 42 -12.12 -2.33 -17.22
CA VAL A 42 -11.93 -2.14 -15.76
C VAL A 42 -12.50 -3.31 -14.96
N LYS A 43 -13.75 -3.72 -15.26
CA LYS A 43 -14.43 -4.82 -14.56
C LYS A 43 -13.74 -6.16 -14.73
N ALA A 44 -13.23 -6.45 -15.93
CA ALA A 44 -12.58 -7.73 -16.20
C ALA A 44 -11.27 -7.85 -15.42
N HIS A 45 -10.45 -6.79 -15.43
CA HIS A 45 -9.22 -6.71 -14.63
C HIS A 45 -9.51 -6.78 -13.12
N TYR A 46 -10.52 -6.05 -12.63
CA TYR A 46 -10.92 -6.08 -11.23
C TYR A 46 -11.34 -7.49 -10.77
N TYR A 47 -12.27 -8.13 -11.49
CA TYR A 47 -12.75 -9.47 -11.12
C TYR A 47 -11.69 -10.55 -11.28
N LEU A 48 -10.77 -10.41 -12.24
CA LEU A 48 -9.61 -11.28 -12.37
C LEU A 48 -8.68 -11.14 -11.15
N GLY A 49 -8.37 -9.90 -10.76
CA GLY A 49 -7.56 -9.61 -9.57
C GLY A 49 -8.13 -10.28 -8.31
N LEU A 50 -9.44 -10.10 -8.05
CA LEU A 50 -10.12 -10.75 -6.93
C LEU A 50 -10.05 -12.28 -6.98
N ALA A 51 -10.26 -12.88 -8.16
CA ALA A 51 -10.20 -14.33 -8.32
C ALA A 51 -8.79 -14.89 -8.05
N LEU A 52 -7.75 -14.16 -8.47
CA LEU A 52 -6.35 -14.52 -8.23
C LEU A 52 -5.98 -14.42 -6.75
N LEU A 53 -6.42 -13.35 -6.06
CA LEU A 53 -6.23 -13.21 -4.61
C LEU A 53 -6.87 -14.38 -3.84
N GLN A 54 -8.07 -14.79 -4.23
CA GLN A 54 -8.77 -15.94 -3.62
C GLN A 54 -8.10 -17.29 -3.90
N LYS A 55 -7.27 -17.37 -4.94
CA LYS A 55 -6.45 -18.54 -5.28
C LYS A 55 -5.02 -18.44 -4.74
N GLU A 56 -4.75 -17.49 -3.84
CA GLU A 56 -3.42 -17.24 -3.26
C GLU A 56 -2.35 -16.85 -4.31
N GLN A 57 -2.77 -16.43 -5.50
CA GLN A 57 -1.90 -15.91 -6.56
C GLN A 57 -1.72 -14.39 -6.39
N TYR A 58 -1.18 -13.98 -5.25
CA TYR A 58 -1.15 -12.58 -4.79
C TYR A 58 -0.49 -11.62 -5.77
N ALA A 59 0.72 -11.92 -6.24
CA ALA A 59 1.46 -11.07 -7.16
C ALA A 59 0.75 -10.84 -8.50
N GLU A 60 0.05 -11.86 -9.03
CA GLU A 60 -0.75 -11.68 -10.24
C GLU A 60 -2.02 -10.88 -9.94
N GLY A 61 -2.69 -11.17 -8.83
CA GLY A 61 -3.92 -10.48 -8.43
C GLY A 61 -3.71 -8.98 -8.23
N VAL A 62 -2.65 -8.60 -7.52
CA VAL A 62 -2.26 -7.20 -7.30
C VAL A 62 -2.04 -6.46 -8.63
N ARG A 63 -1.29 -7.04 -9.57
CA ARG A 63 -1.04 -6.41 -10.88
C ARG A 63 -2.32 -6.16 -11.67
N GLU A 64 -3.26 -7.11 -11.62
CA GLU A 64 -4.55 -6.97 -12.31
C GLU A 64 -5.44 -5.90 -11.63
N LEU A 65 -5.40 -5.79 -10.29
CA LEU A 65 -6.08 -4.72 -9.55
C LEU A 65 -5.46 -3.34 -9.84
N GLU A 66 -4.13 -3.22 -9.86
CA GLU A 66 -3.43 -1.98 -10.24
C GLU A 66 -3.84 -1.53 -11.65
N LYS A 67 -3.87 -2.47 -12.60
CA LYS A 67 -4.33 -2.18 -13.96
C LYS A 67 -5.79 -1.76 -14.00
N ALA A 68 -6.67 -2.42 -13.23
CA ALA A 68 -8.07 -2.02 -13.14
C ALA A 68 -8.22 -0.59 -12.59
N LEU A 69 -7.41 -0.23 -11.59
CA LEU A 69 -7.41 1.07 -10.95
C LEU A 69 -6.97 2.17 -11.92
N ASP A 70 -5.87 1.97 -12.65
CA ASP A 70 -5.37 2.93 -13.63
C ASP A 70 -6.39 3.17 -14.76
N LEU A 71 -7.00 2.10 -15.28
CA LEU A 71 -8.06 2.21 -16.27
C LEU A 71 -9.31 2.93 -15.70
N GLY A 72 -9.68 2.63 -14.46
CA GLY A 72 -10.80 3.25 -13.76
C GLY A 72 -10.61 4.76 -13.57
N ARG A 73 -9.42 5.17 -13.12
CA ARG A 73 -9.04 6.60 -12.97
C ARG A 73 -9.04 7.32 -14.30
N GLY A 74 -8.56 6.69 -15.37
CA GLY A 74 -8.61 7.28 -16.71
C GLY A 74 -10.04 7.51 -17.22
N ALA A 75 -10.97 6.62 -16.90
CA ALA A 75 -12.35 6.69 -17.38
C ALA A 75 -13.26 7.59 -16.53
N ASN A 76 -13.25 7.40 -15.21
CA ASN A 76 -14.05 8.19 -14.26
C ASN A 76 -13.42 8.13 -12.85
N PRO A 77 -12.55 9.09 -12.49
CA PRO A 77 -11.85 9.08 -11.21
C PRO A 77 -12.75 9.12 -9.98
N GLY A 78 -13.93 9.75 -10.07
CA GLY A 78 -14.88 9.84 -8.96
C GLY A 78 -15.85 8.66 -8.87
N SER A 79 -15.61 7.56 -9.60
CA SER A 79 -16.48 6.40 -9.58
C SER A 79 -16.28 5.60 -8.29
N TYR A 80 -17.37 5.15 -7.68
CA TYR A 80 -17.35 4.21 -6.54
C TYR A 80 -16.50 2.95 -6.82
N MET A 81 -16.39 2.54 -8.09
CA MET A 81 -15.60 1.38 -8.49
C MET A 81 -14.10 1.62 -8.31
N VAL A 82 -13.62 2.85 -8.48
CA VAL A 82 -12.20 3.20 -8.25
C VAL A 82 -11.85 3.05 -6.78
N GLU A 83 -12.75 3.51 -5.89
CA GLU A 83 -12.60 3.32 -4.45
C GLU A 83 -12.65 1.83 -4.05
N GLU A 84 -13.63 1.07 -4.55
CA GLU A 84 -13.75 -0.38 -4.29
C GLU A 84 -12.48 -1.15 -4.75
N ILE A 85 -11.93 -0.81 -5.92
CA ILE A 85 -10.69 -1.43 -6.42
C ILE A 85 -9.50 -1.07 -5.52
N TRP A 86 -9.39 0.19 -5.10
CA TRP A 86 -8.32 0.63 -4.21
C TRP A 86 -8.39 -0.07 -2.86
N GLU A 87 -9.57 -0.19 -2.26
CA GLU A 87 -9.76 -0.86 -0.97
C GLU A 87 -9.27 -2.31 -1.02
N GLU A 88 -9.64 -3.05 -2.06
CA GLU A 88 -9.22 -4.44 -2.25
C GLU A 88 -7.70 -4.55 -2.53
N LEU A 89 -7.14 -3.61 -3.31
CA LEU A 89 -5.70 -3.55 -3.57
C LEU A 89 -4.91 -3.25 -2.30
N ALA A 90 -5.33 -2.24 -1.54
CA ALA A 90 -4.69 -1.82 -0.29
C ALA A 90 -4.73 -2.94 0.74
N LYS A 91 -5.87 -3.62 0.88
CA LYS A 91 -6.01 -4.80 1.74
C LYS A 91 -5.06 -5.92 1.31
N ALA A 92 -4.94 -6.22 0.02
CA ALA A 92 -4.02 -7.24 -0.47
C ALA A 92 -2.55 -6.90 -0.16
N LYS A 93 -2.16 -5.64 -0.39
CA LYS A 93 -0.82 -5.13 -0.08
C LYS A 93 -0.50 -5.13 1.42
N TYR A 94 -1.47 -4.73 2.24
CA TYR A 94 -1.35 -4.76 3.69
C TYR A 94 -1.13 -6.19 4.21
N LEU A 95 -1.92 -7.16 3.73
CA LEU A 95 -1.78 -8.57 4.14
C LEU A 95 -0.44 -9.18 3.73
N GLU A 96 0.04 -8.83 2.52
CA GLU A 96 1.38 -9.21 2.05
C GLU A 96 2.45 -8.66 2.99
N TRP A 97 2.39 -7.36 3.31
CA TRP A 97 3.29 -6.73 4.27
C TRP A 97 3.18 -7.33 5.68
N GLU A 98 1.97 -7.57 6.20
CA GLU A 98 1.76 -8.11 7.55
C GLU A 98 2.41 -9.47 7.72
N HIS A 99 2.30 -10.33 6.70
CA HIS A 99 2.95 -11.64 6.70
C HIS A 99 4.49 -11.51 6.71
N GLU A 100 5.04 -10.66 5.85
CA GLU A 100 6.48 -10.46 5.75
C GLU A 100 7.06 -9.78 7.00
N SER A 101 6.39 -8.75 7.51
CA SER A 101 6.73 -8.00 8.71
C SER A 101 6.69 -8.89 9.95
N THR A 102 5.67 -9.75 10.10
CA THR A 102 5.62 -10.73 11.21
C THR A 102 6.84 -11.66 11.18
N ARG A 103 7.22 -12.15 10.00
CA ARG A 103 8.41 -13.00 9.85
C ARG A 103 9.69 -12.23 10.20
N ARG A 104 9.87 -11.01 9.65
CA ARG A 104 11.05 -10.17 9.91
C ARG A 104 11.17 -9.81 11.39
N SER A 105 10.07 -9.43 12.03
CA SER A 105 10.02 -9.11 13.45
C SER A 105 10.45 -10.28 14.32
N TRP A 106 9.96 -11.50 14.03
CA TRP A 106 10.38 -12.71 14.73
C TRP A 106 11.87 -13.02 14.54
N GLU A 107 12.39 -12.92 13.31
CA GLU A 107 13.81 -13.12 13.02
C GLU A 107 14.70 -12.09 13.74
N LEU A 108 14.32 -10.82 13.72
CA LEU A 108 15.02 -9.72 14.42
C LEU A 108 15.05 -9.95 15.93
N GLN A 109 13.92 -10.34 16.52
CA GLN A 109 13.84 -10.59 17.96
C GLN A 109 14.75 -11.75 18.38
N ASN A 110 14.74 -12.87 17.65
CA ASN A 110 15.62 -14.01 17.94
C ASN A 110 17.11 -13.64 17.81
N LEU A 111 17.46 -12.86 16.79
CA LEU A 111 18.84 -12.44 16.58
C LEU A 111 19.28 -11.47 17.68
N LYS A 112 18.40 -10.54 18.09
CA LYS A 112 18.64 -9.63 19.21
C LYS A 112 18.92 -10.40 20.49
N GLU A 113 18.06 -11.34 20.87
CA GLU A 113 18.23 -12.18 22.06
C GLU A 113 19.56 -12.96 22.01
N SER A 114 19.91 -13.49 20.85
CA SER A 114 21.18 -14.20 20.64
C SER A 114 22.39 -13.29 20.84
N CYS A 115 22.35 -12.06 20.31
CA CYS A 115 23.40 -11.06 20.49
C CYS A 115 23.55 -10.67 21.97
N GLU A 116 22.45 -10.41 22.67
CA GLU A 116 22.47 -10.06 24.08
C GLU A 116 23.04 -11.18 24.95
N LEU A 117 22.64 -12.43 24.70
CA LEU A 117 23.17 -13.60 25.41
C LEU A 117 24.67 -13.75 25.19
N ALA A 118 25.14 -13.65 23.95
CA ALA A 118 26.56 -13.74 23.63
C ALA A 118 27.40 -12.63 24.30
N LEU A 119 26.87 -11.40 24.38
CA LEU A 119 27.53 -10.30 25.10
C LEU A 119 27.61 -10.56 26.60
N LYS A 120 26.51 -11.04 27.21
CA LYS A 120 26.46 -11.40 28.63
C LYS A 120 27.43 -12.54 28.94
N GLU A 121 27.47 -13.59 28.13
CA GLU A 121 28.40 -14.72 28.29
C GLU A 121 29.87 -14.29 28.18
N LYS A 122 30.20 -13.47 27.17
CA LYS A 122 31.55 -12.91 27.02
C LYS A 122 31.96 -12.11 28.25
N HIS A 123 31.08 -11.26 28.76
CA HIS A 123 31.34 -10.45 29.95
C HIS A 123 31.57 -11.30 31.21
N MET A 124 30.81 -12.39 31.38
CA MET A 124 31.01 -13.34 32.48
C MET A 124 32.39 -14.02 32.40
N LEU A 125 32.83 -14.40 31.19
CA LEU A 125 34.16 -14.97 30.97
C LEU A 125 35.27 -13.95 31.27
N ASP A 126 35.15 -12.71 30.79
CA ASP A 126 36.13 -11.66 31.02
C ASP A 126 36.22 -11.26 32.51
N SER A 127 35.08 -11.24 33.22
CA SER A 127 35.02 -10.95 34.66
C SER A 127 35.67 -12.04 35.54
N SER A 128 35.67 -13.30 35.08
CA SER A 128 36.36 -14.40 35.76
C SER A 128 37.89 -14.32 35.67
N GLN A 129 38.44 -13.54 34.72
CA GLN A 129 39.87 -13.39 34.49
C GLN A 129 40.49 -12.14 35.15
N MET A 130 39.68 -11.20 35.66
CA MET A 130 40.15 -9.90 36.14
C MET A 130 39.57 -9.55 37.52
N GLU A 131 40.27 -9.92 38.59
CA GLU A 131 39.96 -9.49 39.96
C GLU A 131 40.31 -8.00 40.14
N GLY A 132 39.34 -7.07 40.00
CA GLY A 132 39.52 -5.71 40.53
C GLY A 132 38.76 -4.52 39.91
N LEU A 133 38.12 -4.65 38.74
CA LEU A 133 37.48 -3.51 38.02
C LEU A 133 35.99 -3.76 37.71
N VAL A 134 35.18 -4.07 38.72
CA VAL A 134 33.77 -4.49 38.56
C VAL A 134 32.86 -3.38 37.99
N ASP A 135 33.14 -2.12 38.28
CA ASP A 135 32.27 -0.98 37.94
C ASP A 135 32.41 -0.53 36.47
N GLU A 136 33.64 -0.40 35.97
CA GLU A 136 33.91 -0.03 34.57
C GLU A 136 33.45 -1.12 33.59
N ASN A 137 33.61 -2.40 33.95
CA ASN A 137 33.18 -3.52 33.12
C ASN A 137 31.65 -3.60 33.01
N SER A 138 30.93 -3.33 34.11
CA SER A 138 29.46 -3.33 34.12
C SER A 138 28.90 -2.18 33.27
N MET A 139 29.52 -0.99 33.36
CA MET A 139 29.19 0.16 32.52
C MET A 139 29.48 -0.10 31.03
N SER A 140 30.53 -0.85 30.70
CA SER A 140 30.84 -1.23 29.32
C SER A 140 29.80 -2.19 28.73
N LEU A 141 29.33 -3.17 29.50
CA LEU A 141 28.29 -4.11 29.05
C LEU A 141 26.96 -3.39 28.79
N LEU A 142 26.55 -2.49 29.70
CA LEU A 142 25.32 -1.70 29.53
C LEU A 142 25.35 -0.91 28.21
N LYS A 143 26.45 -0.22 27.91
CA LYS A 143 26.61 0.51 26.65
C LYS A 143 26.54 -0.39 25.41
N GLN A 144 27.06 -1.61 25.50
CA GLN A 144 26.98 -2.57 24.39
C GLN A 144 25.56 -3.08 24.18
N LEU A 145 24.82 -3.35 25.26
CA LEU A 145 23.42 -3.76 25.19
C LEU A 145 22.55 -2.62 24.64
N GLU A 146 22.77 -1.37 25.08
CA GLU A 146 22.10 -0.19 24.52
C GLU A 146 22.39 -0.03 23.01
N ALA A 147 23.64 -0.25 22.58
CA ALA A 147 24.00 -0.21 21.17
C ALA A 147 23.33 -1.32 20.35
N VAL A 148 23.18 -2.52 20.92
CA VAL A 148 22.41 -3.61 20.31
C VAL A 148 20.95 -3.19 20.17
N ASP A 149 20.32 -2.69 21.24
CA ASP A 149 18.95 -2.19 21.20
C ASP A 149 18.74 -1.15 20.10
N GLU A 150 19.64 -0.17 19.99
CA GLU A 150 19.56 0.89 18.97
C GLU A 150 19.64 0.33 17.54
N VAL A 151 20.52 -0.63 17.29
CA VAL A 151 20.66 -1.27 15.97
C VAL A 151 19.39 -2.03 15.59
N PHE A 152 18.83 -2.82 16.52
CA PHE A 152 17.62 -3.59 16.25
C PHE A 152 16.37 -2.71 16.14
N MET A 153 16.28 -1.61 16.91
CA MET A 153 15.21 -0.63 16.72
C MET A 153 15.28 0.03 15.35
N LYS A 154 16.47 0.45 14.90
CA LYS A 154 16.66 1.00 13.54
C LYS A 154 16.31 -0.01 12.45
N ALA A 155 16.65 -1.28 12.64
CA ALA A 155 16.32 -2.33 11.69
C ALA A 155 14.81 -2.60 11.58
N ALA A 156 14.04 -2.31 12.64
CA ALA A 156 12.59 -2.49 12.69
C ALA A 156 11.80 -1.21 12.33
N GLU A 157 12.47 -0.09 12.03
CA GLU A 157 11.84 1.22 11.85
C GLU A 157 10.78 1.22 10.73
N ASP A 158 11.14 0.73 9.53
CA ASP A 158 10.24 0.69 8.37
C ASP A 158 8.99 -0.20 8.63
N ASP A 159 9.12 -1.23 9.48
CA ASP A 159 8.05 -2.17 9.85
C ASP A 159 7.23 -1.72 11.06
N THR A 160 7.61 -0.62 11.71
CA THR A 160 6.88 -0.09 12.86
C THR A 160 5.81 0.89 12.37
N PRO A 161 4.51 0.64 12.61
CA PRO A 161 3.47 1.58 12.23
C PRO A 161 3.63 2.92 12.95
N THR A 162 3.72 4.00 12.19
CA THR A 162 3.80 5.38 12.69
C THR A 162 2.79 6.26 11.96
N GLU A 163 2.98 7.58 11.98
CA GLU A 163 2.21 8.51 11.16
C GLU A 163 2.78 8.61 9.74
N VAL A 164 1.92 8.76 8.76
CA VAL A 164 2.31 9.08 7.38
C VAL A 164 2.76 10.54 7.34
N PRO A 165 3.90 10.87 6.72
CA PRO A 165 4.35 12.27 6.61
C PRO A 165 3.34 13.19 5.90
N ASP A 166 3.02 14.35 6.50
CA ASP A 166 2.04 15.34 6.02
C ASP A 166 2.20 15.79 4.55
N HIS A 167 3.43 15.72 4.01
CA HIS A 167 3.71 16.11 2.63
C HIS A 167 3.31 15.03 1.61
N LEU A 168 3.04 13.81 2.07
CA LEU A 168 2.45 12.71 1.30
C LEU A 168 0.92 12.64 1.47
N CYS A 169 0.35 13.51 2.30
CA CYS A 169 -1.08 13.54 2.59
C CYS A 169 -1.82 14.70 1.88
N CYS A 170 -3.04 14.41 1.47
CA CYS A 170 -3.95 15.36 0.85
C CYS A 170 -4.44 16.40 1.85
N LYS A 171 -4.52 17.67 1.43
CA LYS A 171 -4.93 18.78 2.30
C LYS A 171 -6.43 18.82 2.64
N ILE A 172 -7.22 17.93 2.05
CA ILE A 172 -8.66 17.81 2.31
C ILE A 172 -8.97 16.51 3.06
N THR A 173 -8.51 15.37 2.54
CA THR A 173 -8.78 14.07 3.18
C THR A 173 -7.88 13.81 4.37
N LEU A 174 -6.71 14.45 4.43
CA LEU A 174 -5.64 14.17 5.40
C LEU A 174 -5.02 12.77 5.29
N ASP A 175 -5.54 11.95 4.39
CA ASP A 175 -4.99 10.64 4.03
C ASP A 175 -3.84 10.75 3.01
N ILE A 176 -3.02 9.70 2.96
CA ILE A 176 -2.00 9.50 1.93
C ILE A 176 -2.60 9.61 0.52
N PHE A 177 -1.91 10.29 -0.40
CA PHE A 177 -2.41 10.47 -1.76
C PHE A 177 -2.56 9.13 -2.49
N ARG A 178 -3.67 8.97 -3.21
CA ARG A 178 -3.94 7.82 -4.08
C ARG A 178 -3.79 8.22 -5.54
N ASP A 179 -4.37 9.36 -5.93
CA ASP A 179 -4.28 9.97 -7.26
C ASP A 179 -4.03 11.49 -7.16
N PRO A 180 -2.79 11.89 -6.85
CA PRO A 180 -2.47 13.29 -6.59
C PRO A 180 -2.55 14.16 -7.86
N VAL A 181 -3.21 15.32 -7.73
CA VAL A 181 -3.25 16.39 -8.74
C VAL A 181 -2.79 17.72 -8.15
N ILE A 182 -2.03 18.48 -8.93
CA ILE A 182 -1.54 19.80 -8.54
C ILE A 182 -2.33 20.92 -9.23
N THR A 183 -2.62 21.98 -8.48
CA THR A 183 -3.26 23.21 -8.97
C THR A 183 -2.19 24.23 -9.44
N PRO A 184 -2.57 25.25 -10.25
CA PRO A 184 -1.66 26.33 -10.62
C PRO A 184 -1.04 27.08 -9.43
N SER A 185 -1.74 27.11 -8.29
CA SER A 185 -1.25 27.69 -7.05
C SER A 185 -0.19 26.83 -6.35
N GLY A 186 0.14 25.66 -6.91
CA GLY A 186 1.17 24.73 -6.40
C GLY A 186 0.69 23.78 -5.30
N VAL A 187 -0.62 23.73 -5.01
CA VAL A 187 -1.17 22.85 -3.98
C VAL A 187 -1.58 21.52 -4.59
N THR A 188 -1.27 20.41 -3.91
CA THR A 188 -1.63 19.06 -4.35
C THR A 188 -2.82 18.53 -3.56
N TYR A 189 -3.77 17.92 -4.27
CA TYR A 189 -5.00 17.33 -3.73
C TYR A 189 -5.24 15.93 -4.27
N GLU A 190 -6.06 15.16 -3.58
CA GLU A 190 -6.63 13.93 -4.10
C GLU A 190 -7.62 14.26 -5.24
N ARG A 191 -7.46 13.63 -6.41
CA ARG A 191 -8.19 13.99 -7.63
C ARG A 191 -9.70 13.92 -7.43
N ALA A 192 -10.20 12.81 -6.89
CA ALA A 192 -11.63 12.62 -6.70
C ALA A 192 -12.24 13.73 -5.83
N VAL A 193 -11.52 14.16 -4.79
CA VAL A 193 -11.99 15.13 -3.81
C VAL A 193 -11.94 16.56 -4.32
N ILE A 194 -10.88 16.96 -5.02
CA ILE A 194 -10.84 18.31 -5.60
C ILE A 194 -11.87 18.46 -6.74
N LEU A 195 -12.11 17.41 -7.52
CA LEU A 195 -13.16 17.41 -8.54
C LEU A 195 -14.55 17.56 -7.89
N ASP A 196 -14.81 16.84 -6.80
CA ASP A 196 -16.05 16.94 -6.05
C ASP A 196 -16.26 18.35 -5.46
N HIS A 197 -15.20 18.94 -4.87
CA HIS A 197 -15.21 20.32 -4.38
C HIS A 197 -15.56 21.33 -5.48
N LEU A 198 -14.88 21.26 -6.62
CA LEU A 198 -15.12 22.17 -7.75
C LEU A 198 -16.57 22.05 -8.27
N GLN A 199 -17.15 20.85 -8.23
CA GLN A 199 -18.52 20.60 -8.65
C GLN A 199 -19.57 21.07 -7.63
N LYS A 200 -19.36 20.79 -6.34
CA LYS A 200 -20.39 21.00 -5.29
C LYS A 200 -20.25 22.31 -4.53
N VAL A 201 -19.03 22.79 -4.34
CA VAL A 201 -18.72 23.96 -3.50
C VAL A 201 -18.46 25.18 -4.38
N GLY A 202 -17.58 25.06 -5.37
CA GLY A 202 -17.34 26.11 -6.36
C GLY A 202 -15.95 26.10 -6.97
N ASN A 203 -15.79 26.90 -8.04
CA ASN A 203 -14.60 26.97 -8.86
C ASN A 203 -13.48 27.83 -8.25
N PHE A 204 -12.97 27.42 -7.09
CA PHE A 204 -11.86 28.07 -6.41
C PHE A 204 -10.99 27.04 -5.66
N ASP A 205 -9.70 27.32 -5.53
CA ASP A 205 -8.76 26.51 -4.77
C ASP A 205 -9.15 26.52 -3.27
N PRO A 206 -9.36 25.36 -2.62
CA PRO A 206 -9.80 25.28 -1.23
C PRO A 206 -8.91 26.03 -0.23
N ILE A 207 -7.61 26.13 -0.51
CA ILE A 207 -6.62 26.72 0.38
C ILE A 207 -6.35 28.17 0.00
N THR A 208 -5.98 28.44 -1.24
CA THR A 208 -5.55 29.79 -1.67
C THR A 208 -6.73 30.69 -2.04
N ARG A 209 -7.91 30.11 -2.27
CA ARG A 209 -9.14 30.81 -2.71
C ARG A 209 -9.02 31.47 -4.09
N GLU A 210 -7.98 31.15 -4.84
CA GLU A 210 -7.82 31.59 -6.22
C GLU A 210 -8.82 30.88 -7.14
N PRO A 211 -9.29 31.51 -8.24
CA PRO A 211 -10.14 30.84 -9.21
C PRO A 211 -9.48 29.57 -9.77
N LEU A 212 -10.18 28.45 -9.71
CA LEU A 212 -9.67 27.14 -10.11
C LEU A 212 -10.73 26.41 -10.94
N TYR A 213 -10.29 25.83 -12.06
CA TYR A 213 -11.13 25.05 -12.96
C TYR A 213 -10.55 23.66 -13.19
N THR A 214 -11.41 22.70 -13.47
CA THR A 214 -11.03 21.28 -13.66
C THR A 214 -9.97 21.08 -14.74
N SER A 215 -9.96 21.89 -15.79
CA SER A 215 -8.99 21.85 -16.89
C SER A 215 -7.57 22.23 -16.47
N GLN A 216 -7.40 22.87 -15.32
CA GLN A 216 -6.10 23.30 -14.79
C GLN A 216 -5.44 22.25 -13.89
N LEU A 217 -6.16 21.18 -13.53
CA LEU A 217 -5.63 20.12 -12.69
C LEU A 217 -4.66 19.24 -13.49
N VAL A 218 -3.42 19.17 -13.01
CA VAL A 218 -2.37 18.36 -13.63
C VAL A 218 -2.04 17.18 -12.71
N PRO A 219 -1.93 15.93 -13.22
CA PRO A 219 -1.43 14.81 -12.40
C PRO A 219 -0.05 15.12 -11.82
N ASN A 220 0.10 15.02 -10.51
CA ASN A 220 1.38 15.24 -9.84
C ASN A 220 2.16 13.93 -9.75
N LEU A 221 2.85 13.57 -10.84
CA LEU A 221 3.58 12.31 -10.96
C LEU A 221 4.71 12.19 -9.93
N ALA A 222 5.37 13.29 -9.57
CA ALA A 222 6.44 13.29 -8.58
C ALA A 222 5.92 12.89 -7.18
N ILE A 223 4.77 13.43 -6.76
CA ILE A 223 4.15 13.02 -5.49
C ILE A 223 3.62 11.59 -5.58
N LYS A 224 3.08 11.17 -6.74
CA LYS A 224 2.67 9.78 -6.94
C LYS A 224 3.84 8.82 -6.75
N GLU A 225 4.99 9.09 -7.37
CA GLU A 225 6.22 8.30 -7.21
C GLU A 225 6.75 8.32 -5.76
N ALA A 226 6.73 9.47 -5.10
CA ALA A 226 7.14 9.58 -3.70
C ALA A 226 6.26 8.74 -2.76
N VAL A 227 4.94 8.74 -2.99
CA VAL A 227 4.00 7.89 -2.24
C VAL A 227 4.27 6.42 -2.52
N HIS A 228 4.48 6.02 -3.77
CA HIS A 228 4.81 4.62 -4.09
C HIS A 228 6.10 4.18 -3.37
N ALA A 229 7.16 5.00 -3.45
CA ALA A 229 8.42 4.70 -2.76
C ALA A 229 8.27 4.61 -1.23
N PHE A 230 7.37 5.41 -0.65
CA PHE A 230 7.04 5.33 0.78
C PHE A 230 6.30 4.03 1.10
N LEU A 231 5.25 3.70 0.35
CA LEU A 231 4.42 2.50 0.53
C LEU A 231 5.19 1.20 0.30
N ASP A 232 6.16 1.17 -0.62
CA ASP A 232 7.03 0.02 -0.86
C ASP A 232 7.90 -0.33 0.36
N ARG A 233 8.20 0.65 1.22
CA ARG A 233 8.95 0.46 2.47
C ARG A 233 8.02 0.27 3.66
N HIS A 234 6.95 1.05 3.72
CA HIS A 234 6.02 1.14 4.84
C HIS A 234 4.68 0.52 4.47
N GLY A 235 4.66 -0.80 4.25
CA GLY A 235 3.45 -1.50 3.79
C GLY A 235 2.28 -1.40 4.76
N TRP A 236 2.53 -1.11 6.04
CA TRP A 236 1.49 -0.80 7.03
C TRP A 236 0.65 0.42 6.66
N ALA A 237 1.19 1.36 5.88
CA ALA A 237 0.47 2.57 5.47
C ALA A 237 -0.59 2.31 4.39
N TYR A 238 -0.75 1.06 3.93
CA TYR A 238 -1.92 0.62 3.18
C TYR A 238 -3.15 0.35 4.08
N MET A 239 -3.00 0.37 5.41
CA MET A 239 -4.11 0.16 6.33
C MET A 239 -5.22 1.20 6.07
N ILE A 240 -6.44 0.71 5.92
CA ILE A 240 -7.65 1.52 5.77
C ILE A 240 -8.41 1.36 7.09
N ASP A 241 -8.63 2.47 7.78
CA ASP A 241 -9.44 2.54 9.02
C ASP A 241 -10.94 2.28 8.78
#